data_AF-A0A397S5V6-F1
#
_entry.id   AF-A0A397S5V6-F1
#
_cell.length_a   1.000
_cell.length_b   1.000
_cell.length_c   1.000
_cell.angle_alpha   90.00
_cell.angle_beta   90.00
_cell.angle_gamma   90.00
#
_symmetry.space_group_name_H-M   'P 1'
#
loop_
_entity.id
_entity.type
_entity.pdbx_description
1 polymer ?
#
loop_
_entity_poly.entity_id
_entity_poly.type
_entity_poly.pdbx_seq_one_letter_code
_entity_poly.pdbx_strand_id
1 'polypeptide(L)'
;MYFNINTYDSDCSTSFTSSYRKAHKIKFLLEEIPTLEHRKKQQPDLYLNWKCPSCHLYDETFNHVWQCSYHSRKLHNIVINTKHWIINEVKAQFNADASFVDLAHDSLWTNFDTPHLNFIDLIKGIIPKFFVIFLKKFTSSSVKINSFIFSLYHFIYTSIMEDIWIPR
;
A
#
# COMPACT_ATOMS: atom_id res chain seq x y z
N MET A 1 -0.85 16.18 -1.55
CA MET A 1 -0.52 14.74 -1.53
C MET A 1 0.84 14.61 -0.88
N TYR A 2 1.03 13.65 0.03
CA TYR A 2 2.32 13.40 0.70
C TYR A 2 2.84 12.03 0.26
N PHE A 3 4.13 11.93 -0.06
CA PHE A 3 4.80 10.68 -0.44
C PHE A 3 5.63 10.19 0.74
N ASN A 4 5.37 8.96 1.21
CA ASN A 4 6.15 8.38 2.29
C ASN A 4 7.22 7.41 1.76
N ILE A 5 8.43 7.93 1.52
CA ILE A 5 9.58 7.15 1.05
C ILE A 5 10.53 6.78 2.22
N ASN A 6 10.41 7.43 3.38
CA ASN A 6 11.39 7.29 4.46
C ASN A 6 11.14 6.04 5.31
N THR A 7 12.20 5.31 5.63
CA THR A 7 12.20 4.27 6.68
C THR A 7 12.87 4.81 7.94
N TYR A 8 12.28 4.55 9.11
CA TYR A 8 12.93 4.77 10.39
C TYR A 8 13.97 3.65 10.60
N ASP A 9 15.05 3.66 9.82
CA ASP A 9 16.25 2.91 10.18
C ASP A 9 17.06 3.84 11.10
N SER A 10 16.88 3.68 12.42
CA SER A 10 17.73 4.34 13.43
C SER A 10 19.15 3.78 13.44
N ASP A 11 19.39 2.68 12.74
CA ASP A 11 20.71 2.12 12.51
C ASP A 11 21.30 2.66 11.20
N CYS A 12 22.52 3.19 11.30
CA CYS A 12 23.39 3.46 10.16
C CYS A 12 23.95 2.15 9.55
N SER A 13 23.14 1.09 9.52
CA SER A 13 23.49 -0.21 8.96
C SER A 13 22.73 -0.41 7.66
N THR A 14 23.45 -0.80 6.62
CA THR A 14 22.85 -1.15 5.33
C THR A 14 22.82 -2.67 5.24
N SER A 15 21.62 -3.23 5.11
CA SER A 15 21.46 -4.66 4.83
C SER A 15 20.86 -4.82 3.44
N PHE A 16 21.12 -5.95 2.79
CA PHE A 16 20.48 -6.27 1.52
C PHE A 16 18.96 -6.20 1.62
N THR A 17 18.39 -6.65 2.75
CA THR A 17 16.95 -6.61 3.01
C THR A 17 16.41 -5.19 3.12
N SER A 18 17.09 -4.28 3.83
CA SER A 18 16.63 -2.89 3.97
C SER A 18 16.75 -2.14 2.64
N SER A 19 17.84 -2.34 1.89
CA SER A 19 18.01 -1.78 0.55
C SER A 19 16.97 -2.31 -0.44
N TYR A 20 16.68 -3.62 -0.43
CA TYR A 20 15.65 -4.22 -1.27
C TYR A 20 14.27 -3.63 -0.98
N ARG A 21 13.88 -3.53 0.31
CA ARG A 21 12.59 -2.95 0.70
C ARG A 21 12.45 -1.50 0.25
N LYS A 22 13.50 -0.69 0.38
CA LYS A 22 13.53 0.71 -0.08
C LYS A 22 13.32 0.80 -1.59
N ALA A 23 14.10 0.04 -2.35
CA ALA A 23 13.97 -0.01 -3.81
C ALA A 23 12.58 -0.51 -4.23
N HIS A 24 12.03 -1.51 -3.53
CA HIS A 24 10.71 -2.06 -3.85
C HIS A 24 9.59 -1.05 -3.60
N LYS A 25 9.62 -0.30 -2.50
CA LYS A 25 8.67 0.80 -2.24
C LYS A 25 8.71 1.88 -3.33
N ILE A 26 9.91 2.22 -3.82
CA ILE A 26 10.06 3.16 -4.96
C ILE A 26 9.44 2.56 -6.23
N LYS A 27 9.69 1.28 -6.51
CA LYS A 27 9.06 0.60 -7.66
C LYS A 27 7.54 0.55 -7.53
N PHE A 28 6.99 0.38 -6.32
CA PHE A 28 5.55 0.47 -6.08
C PHE A 28 5.01 1.86 -6.45
N LEU A 29 5.68 2.92 -5.98
CA LEU A 29 5.29 4.29 -6.28
C LEU A 29 5.34 4.60 -7.78
N LEU A 30 6.32 4.06 -8.50
CA LEU A 30 6.50 4.22 -9.95
C LEU A 30 5.72 3.21 -10.79
N GLU A 31 5.00 2.28 -10.15
CA GLU A 31 4.31 1.15 -10.81
C GLU A 31 5.25 0.20 -11.60
N GLU A 32 6.54 0.20 -11.27
CA GLU A 32 7.62 -0.58 -11.92
C GLU A 32 7.95 -1.89 -11.19
N ILE A 33 7.02 -2.44 -10.41
CA ILE A 33 7.19 -3.78 -9.85
C ILE A 33 7.16 -4.82 -10.99
N PRO A 34 7.85 -5.97 -10.85
CA PRO A 34 8.03 -6.95 -11.93
C PRO A 34 6.75 -7.75 -12.24
N THR A 35 5.72 -7.05 -12.74
CA THR A 35 4.50 -7.60 -13.31
C THR A 35 4.79 -8.35 -14.62
N LEU A 36 3.89 -9.25 -15.04
CA LEU A 36 4.07 -9.93 -16.34
C LEU A 36 4.18 -8.95 -17.50
N GLU A 37 3.44 -7.84 -17.50
CA GLU A 37 3.56 -6.84 -18.56
C GLU A 37 4.96 -6.22 -18.63
N HIS A 38 5.63 -6.02 -17.49
CA HIS A 38 7.03 -5.62 -17.47
C HIS A 38 7.97 -6.74 -17.96
N ARG A 39 7.71 -8.00 -17.57
CA ARG A 39 8.51 -9.16 -18.01
C ARG A 39 8.38 -9.41 -19.52
N LYS A 40 7.19 -9.25 -20.09
CA LYS A 40 6.94 -9.32 -21.55
C LYS A 40 7.76 -8.30 -22.32
N LYS A 41 7.92 -7.08 -21.80
CA LYS A 41 8.77 -6.05 -22.43
C LYS A 41 10.26 -6.44 -22.43
N GLN A 42 10.71 -7.12 -21.38
CA GLN A 42 12.12 -7.51 -21.25
C GLN A 42 12.45 -8.80 -22.02
N GLN A 43 11.54 -9.77 -22.04
CA GLN A 43 11.74 -11.10 -22.66
C GLN A 43 10.45 -11.55 -23.36
N PRO A 44 10.08 -10.96 -24.51
CA PRO A 44 8.81 -11.23 -25.18
C PRO A 44 8.62 -12.70 -25.54
N ASP A 45 9.69 -13.36 -26.00
CA ASP A 45 9.65 -14.74 -26.49
C ASP A 45 9.26 -15.75 -25.39
N LEU A 46 9.64 -15.49 -24.13
CA LEU A 46 9.35 -16.38 -23.00
C LEU A 46 7.94 -16.21 -22.44
N TYR A 47 7.41 -14.98 -22.46
CA TYR A 47 6.15 -14.63 -21.81
C TYR A 47 5.02 -14.36 -22.81
N LEU A 48 5.19 -14.80 -24.06
CA LEU A 48 4.20 -14.65 -25.11
C LEU A 48 2.87 -15.29 -24.67
N ASN A 49 1.78 -14.53 -24.74
CA ASN A 49 0.44 -14.94 -24.32
C ASN A 49 0.26 -15.28 -22.83
N TRP A 50 1.26 -15.06 -21.97
CA TRP A 50 1.09 -15.29 -20.53
C TRP A 50 0.05 -14.30 -19.96
N LYS A 51 -0.90 -14.85 -19.21
CA LYS A 51 -1.90 -14.11 -18.44
C LYS A 51 -1.52 -14.10 -16.97
N CYS A 52 -2.22 -13.29 -16.17
CA CYS A 52 -2.03 -13.20 -14.74
C CYS A 52 -1.92 -14.59 -14.11
N PRO A 53 -0.85 -14.91 -13.35
CA PRO A 53 -0.67 -16.24 -12.79
C PRO A 53 -1.67 -16.57 -11.68
N SER A 54 -2.39 -15.56 -11.17
CA SER A 54 -3.42 -15.74 -10.15
C SER A 54 -4.78 -16.10 -10.75
N CYS A 55 -5.27 -15.33 -11.75
CA CYS A 55 -6.59 -15.58 -12.34
C CYS A 55 -6.56 -16.32 -13.67
N HIS A 56 -5.44 -16.30 -14.40
CA HIS A 56 -5.26 -16.83 -15.75
C HIS A 56 -6.18 -16.23 -16.83
N LEU A 57 -6.93 -15.16 -16.53
CA LEU A 57 -7.93 -14.57 -17.41
C LEU A 57 -7.44 -13.30 -18.13
N TYR A 58 -6.77 -12.41 -17.40
CA TYR A 58 -6.40 -11.07 -17.90
C TYR A 58 -4.89 -10.88 -17.89
N ASP A 59 -4.42 -9.88 -18.64
CA ASP A 59 -3.02 -9.46 -18.57
C ASP A 59 -2.71 -8.84 -17.21
N GLU A 60 -1.57 -9.22 -16.63
CA GLU A 60 -1.17 -8.72 -15.31
C GLU A 60 -0.44 -7.38 -15.43
N THR A 61 -1.23 -6.31 -15.42
CA THR A 61 -0.76 -4.94 -15.18
C THR A 61 -0.57 -4.68 -13.69
N PHE A 62 0.06 -3.55 -13.33
CA PHE A 62 0.18 -3.13 -11.93
C PHE A 62 -1.19 -3.08 -11.24
N ASN A 63 -2.17 -2.41 -11.84
CA ASN A 63 -3.51 -2.30 -11.27
C ASN A 63 -4.22 -3.66 -11.19
N HIS A 64 -4.03 -4.53 -12.19
CA HIS A 64 -4.63 -5.86 -12.19
C HIS A 64 -4.22 -6.68 -10.98
N VAL A 65 -2.98 -6.57 -10.47
CA VAL A 65 -2.56 -7.32 -9.27
C VAL A 65 -3.50 -7.06 -8.09
N TRP A 66 -3.91 -5.81 -7.91
CA TRP A 66 -4.77 -5.35 -6.81
C TRP A 66 -6.27 -5.46 -7.14
N GLN A 67 -6.62 -5.58 -8.41
CA GLN A 67 -8.01 -5.74 -8.88
C GLN A 67 -8.37 -7.17 -9.24
N CYS A 68 -7.40 -8.08 -9.18
CA CYS A 68 -7.55 -9.47 -9.56
C CYS A 68 -8.68 -10.12 -8.75
N SER A 69 -9.62 -10.78 -9.43
CA SER A 69 -10.73 -11.47 -8.77
C SER A 69 -10.26 -12.51 -7.75
N TYR A 70 -9.14 -13.17 -8.02
CA TYR A 70 -8.50 -14.13 -7.12
C TYR A 70 -8.03 -13.48 -5.79
N HIS A 71 -7.63 -12.21 -5.81
CA HIS A 71 -7.16 -11.48 -4.62
C HIS A 71 -8.26 -10.67 -3.92
N SER A 72 -9.45 -10.55 -4.51
CA SER A 72 -10.53 -9.67 -4.04
C SER A 72 -10.82 -9.81 -2.52
N ARG A 73 -11.01 -11.04 -2.03
CA ARG A 73 -11.27 -11.31 -0.61
C ARG A 73 -10.09 -10.93 0.28
N LYS A 74 -8.86 -11.22 -0.14
CA LYS A 74 -7.65 -10.90 0.62
C LYS A 74 -7.46 -9.39 0.72
N LEU A 75 -7.60 -8.67 -0.40
CA LEU A 75 -7.49 -7.22 -0.40
C LEU A 75 -8.58 -6.56 0.45
N HIS A 76 -9.81 -7.05 0.37
CA HIS A 76 -10.91 -6.58 1.23
C HIS A 76 -10.58 -6.77 2.73
N ASN A 77 -10.01 -7.92 3.10
CA ASN A 77 -9.56 -8.15 4.48
C ASN A 77 -8.44 -7.18 4.89
N ILE A 78 -7.46 -6.93 4.02
CA ILE A 78 -6.37 -5.96 4.27
C ILE A 78 -6.94 -4.56 4.50
N VAL A 79 -7.92 -4.12 3.70
CA VAL A 79 -8.60 -2.83 3.87
C VAL A 79 -9.25 -2.73 5.25
N ILE A 80 -10.00 -3.75 5.67
CA ILE A 80 -10.64 -3.78 6.99
C ILE A 80 -9.60 -3.79 8.11
N ASN A 81 -8.57 -4.63 8.00
CA ASN A 81 -7.51 -4.73 8.99
C ASN A 81 -6.73 -3.41 9.11
N THR A 82 -6.55 -2.69 8.00
CA THR A 82 -5.94 -1.36 8.00
C THR A 82 -6.78 -0.36 8.78
N LYS A 83 -8.12 -0.36 8.61
CA LYS A 83 -9.02 0.50 9.42
C LYS A 83 -8.94 0.17 10.91
N HIS A 84 -8.99 -1.11 11.26
CA HIS A 84 -8.82 -1.54 12.66
C HIS A 84 -7.46 -1.12 13.23
N TRP A 85 -6.39 -1.32 12.47
CA TRP A 85 -5.04 -0.93 12.87
C TRP A 85 -4.96 0.57 13.13
N ILE A 86 -5.52 1.42 12.25
CA ILE A 86 -5.53 2.88 12.42
C ILE A 86 -6.21 3.27 13.74
N ILE A 87 -7.37 2.70 14.03
CA ILE A 87 -8.13 3.03 15.25
C ILE A 87 -7.37 2.60 16.50
N ASN A 88 -6.82 1.39 16.50
CA ASN A 88 -6.03 0.87 17.62
C ASN A 88 -4.78 1.73 17.87
N GLU A 89 -4.08 2.14 16.81
CA GLU A 89 -2.90 2.99 16.93
C GLU A 89 -3.24 4.42 17.38
N VAL A 90 -4.37 4.98 16.94
CA VAL A 90 -4.84 6.29 17.43
C VAL A 90 -5.08 6.23 18.94
N LYS A 91 -5.75 5.17 19.40
CA LYS A 91 -5.97 4.93 20.83
C LYS A 91 -4.67 4.77 21.59
N ALA A 92 -3.73 3.98 21.07
CA ALA A 92 -2.45 3.71 21.73
C ALA A 92 -1.53 4.95 21.79
N GLN A 93 -1.42 5.72 20.70
CA GLN A 93 -0.45 6.82 20.60
C GLN A 93 -0.98 8.17 21.11
N PHE A 94 -2.29 8.39 21.03
CA PHE A 94 -2.90 9.67 21.37
C PHE A 94 -3.90 9.61 22.52
N ASN A 95 -4.17 8.42 23.08
CA ASN A 95 -5.19 8.20 24.11
C ASN A 95 -6.55 8.80 23.70
N ALA A 96 -6.90 8.64 22.42
CA ALA A 96 -8.10 9.18 21.80
C ALA A 96 -8.90 8.06 21.15
N ASP A 97 -10.23 8.20 21.14
CA ASP A 97 -11.09 7.26 20.45
C ASP A 97 -11.35 7.72 19.00
N ALA A 98 -11.34 6.76 18.10
CA ALA A 98 -11.70 6.91 16.70
C ALA A 98 -12.57 5.73 16.26
N SER A 99 -13.41 5.96 15.26
CA SER A 99 -14.33 4.96 14.73
C SER A 99 -14.17 4.79 13.23
N PHE A 100 -14.84 3.79 12.66
CA PHE A 100 -14.87 3.59 11.21
C PHE A 100 -15.52 4.77 10.48
N VAL A 101 -16.41 5.51 11.16
CA VAL A 101 -17.08 6.70 10.61
C VAL A 101 -16.10 7.84 10.43
N ASP A 102 -15.14 8.01 11.35
CA ASP A 102 -14.11 9.05 11.24
C ASP A 102 -13.15 8.81 10.06
N LEU A 103 -13.07 7.56 9.61
CA LEU A 103 -12.29 7.14 8.45
C LEU A 103 -13.12 7.10 7.16
N ALA A 104 -14.41 7.46 7.18
CA ALA A 104 -15.25 7.41 5.99
C ALA A 104 -14.68 8.29 4.86
N HIS A 105 -14.63 7.72 3.66
CA HIS A 105 -14.17 8.39 2.45
C HIS A 105 -14.74 7.66 1.23
N ASP A 106 -15.19 8.43 0.23
CA ASP A 106 -15.98 7.92 -0.90
C ASP A 106 -15.25 6.83 -1.71
N SER A 107 -14.02 7.10 -2.14
CA SER A 107 -13.26 6.20 -3.02
C SER A 107 -12.09 5.47 -2.36
N LEU A 108 -11.56 5.97 -1.24
CA LEU A 108 -10.27 5.54 -0.70
C LEU A 108 -10.22 4.07 -0.32
N TRP A 109 -11.29 3.54 0.26
CA TRP A 109 -11.31 2.16 0.78
C TRP A 109 -11.77 1.15 -0.27
N THR A 110 -11.61 1.50 -1.54
CA THR A 110 -11.95 0.66 -2.69
C THR A 110 -10.73 0.45 -3.55
N ASN A 111 -10.74 -0.56 -4.40
CA ASN A 111 -9.70 -0.84 -5.39
C ASN A 111 -10.22 -0.65 -6.83
N PHE A 112 -11.37 0.00 -7.01
CA PHE A 112 -11.96 0.21 -8.33
C PHE A 112 -11.15 1.24 -9.13
N ASP A 113 -11.16 1.06 -10.45
CA ASP A 113 -10.56 2.02 -11.37
C ASP A 113 -11.44 3.28 -11.41
N THR A 114 -11.02 4.29 -10.68
CA THR A 114 -11.71 5.58 -10.58
C THR A 114 -10.67 6.69 -10.75
N PRO A 115 -11.05 7.88 -11.25
CA PRO A 115 -10.12 9.01 -11.32
C PRO A 115 -9.74 9.58 -9.95
N HIS A 116 -10.31 9.05 -8.87
CA HIS A 116 -10.09 9.50 -7.51
C HIS A 116 -9.10 8.58 -6.77
N LEU A 117 -8.47 9.15 -5.74
CA LEU A 117 -7.58 8.37 -4.86
C LEU A 117 -8.33 7.17 -4.27
N ASN A 118 -7.74 6.00 -4.42
CA ASN A 118 -8.28 4.74 -3.94
C ASN A 118 -7.24 3.99 -3.08
N PHE A 119 -7.52 2.76 -2.71
CA PHE A 119 -6.66 1.99 -1.82
C PHE A 119 -5.34 1.59 -2.49
N ILE A 120 -5.33 1.48 -3.82
CA ILE A 120 -4.13 1.21 -4.60
C ILE A 120 -3.15 2.38 -4.46
N ASP A 121 -3.62 3.61 -4.35
CA ASP A 121 -2.74 4.76 -4.09
C ASP A 121 -2.10 4.68 -2.69
N LEU A 122 -2.83 4.22 -1.67
CA LEU A 122 -2.24 3.94 -0.35
C LEU A 122 -1.15 2.85 -0.44
N ILE A 123 -1.37 1.81 -1.26
CA ILE A 123 -0.38 0.76 -1.56
C ILE A 123 0.87 1.35 -2.22
N LYS A 124 0.72 2.33 -3.11
CA LYS A 124 1.83 3.09 -3.72
C LYS A 124 2.57 4.00 -2.72
N GLY A 125 2.06 4.16 -1.50
CA GLY A 125 2.63 5.05 -0.48
C GLY A 125 2.15 6.50 -0.59
N ILE A 126 1.07 6.73 -1.33
CA ILE A 126 0.43 8.03 -1.49
C ILE A 126 -0.51 8.24 -0.30
N ILE A 127 -0.29 9.31 0.46
CA ILE A 127 -1.12 9.62 1.63
C ILE A 127 -2.08 10.77 1.30
N PRO A 128 -3.40 10.51 1.34
CA PRO A 128 -4.41 11.53 1.12
C PRO A 128 -4.40 12.63 2.18
N LYS A 129 -4.79 13.84 1.78
CA LYS A 129 -4.84 15.00 2.67
C LYS A 129 -5.83 14.81 3.83
N PHE A 130 -6.97 14.14 3.58
CA PHE A 130 -7.96 13.90 4.63
C PHE A 130 -7.34 13.15 5.82
N PHE A 131 -6.39 12.23 5.57
CA PHE A 131 -5.77 11.43 6.61
C PHE A 131 -4.87 12.29 7.53
N VAL A 132 -4.12 13.22 6.93
CA VAL A 132 -3.33 14.20 7.70
C VAL A 132 -4.23 15.12 8.52
N ILE A 133 -5.37 15.56 7.96
CA ILE A 133 -6.36 16.38 8.68
C ILE A 133 -6.97 15.60 9.83
N PHE A 134 -7.30 14.33 9.63
CA PHE A 134 -7.79 13.43 10.66
C PHE A 134 -6.80 13.31 11.82
N LEU A 135 -5.52 13.04 11.55
CA LEU A 135 -4.50 12.92 12.59
C LEU A 135 -4.25 14.25 13.34
N LYS A 136 -4.38 15.38 12.65
CA LYS A 136 -4.25 16.72 13.26
C LYS A 136 -5.33 17.03 14.30
N LYS A 137 -6.44 16.27 14.35
CA LYS A 137 -7.42 16.37 15.44
C LYS A 137 -6.83 15.91 16.78
N PHE A 138 -5.83 15.01 16.76
CA PHE A 138 -5.27 14.40 17.97
C PHE A 138 -3.89 14.94 18.33
N THR A 139 -3.13 15.46 17.36
CA THR A 139 -1.81 16.02 17.63
C THR A 139 -1.40 17.11 16.64
N SER A 140 -0.70 18.13 17.14
CA SER A 140 -0.07 19.16 16.31
C SER A 140 1.38 18.80 15.93
N SER A 141 1.94 17.71 16.48
CA SER A 141 3.32 17.31 16.22
C SER A 141 3.46 16.67 14.85
N SER A 142 4.18 17.34 13.94
CA SER A 142 4.52 16.79 12.62
C SER A 142 5.34 15.50 12.72
N VAL A 143 6.20 15.38 13.74
CA VAL A 143 7.01 14.18 13.98
C VAL A 143 6.12 12.98 14.30
N LYS A 144 5.14 13.14 15.22
CA LYS A 144 4.19 12.06 15.55
C LYS A 144 3.32 11.68 14.35
N ILE A 145 2.83 12.66 13.59
CA ILE A 145 2.03 12.41 12.37
C ILE A 145 2.84 11.63 11.34
N ASN A 146 4.08 12.03 11.07
CA ASN A 146 4.94 11.35 10.11
C ASN A 146 5.30 9.93 10.57
N SER A 147 5.58 9.75 11.86
CA SER A 147 5.83 8.42 12.45
C SER A 147 4.61 7.51 12.31
N PHE A 148 3.41 8.02 12.60
CA PHE A 148 2.17 7.28 12.40
C PHE A 148 1.96 6.87 10.94
N ILE A 149 2.12 7.82 10.02
CA ILE A 149 1.98 7.58 8.57
C ILE A 149 3.01 6.57 8.08
N PHE A 150 4.21 6.56 8.65
CA PHE A 150 5.22 5.55 8.37
C PHE A 150 4.81 4.16 8.84
N SER A 151 4.37 4.03 10.09
CA SER A 151 3.89 2.76 10.63
C SER A 151 2.69 2.24 9.84
N LEU A 152 1.78 3.12 9.41
CA LEU A 152 0.65 2.77 8.55
C LEU A 152 1.10 2.19 7.21
N TYR A 153 1.99 2.91 6.52
CA TYR A 153 2.47 2.43 5.23
C TYR A 153 3.25 1.13 5.37
N HIS A 154 4.03 0.98 6.45
CA HIS A 154 4.71 -0.27 6.76
C HIS A 154 3.73 -1.42 6.98
N PHE A 155 2.67 -1.21 7.76
CA PHE A 155 1.61 -2.19 7.99
C PHE A 155 0.98 -2.64 6.66
N ILE A 156 0.51 -1.69 5.85
CA ILE A 156 -0.09 -1.99 4.53
C ILE A 156 0.88 -2.76 3.65
N TYR A 157 2.13 -2.30 3.54
CA TYR A 157 3.18 -2.94 2.75
C TYR A 157 3.43 -4.37 3.19
N THR A 158 3.54 -4.63 4.49
CA THR A 158 3.77 -5.97 5.01
C THR A 158 2.58 -6.88 4.70
N SER A 159 1.34 -6.43 4.93
CA SER A 159 0.14 -7.22 4.65
C SER A 159 0.00 -7.59 3.16
N ILE A 160 0.21 -6.65 2.24
CA ILE A 160 0.12 -6.95 0.80
C ILE A 160 1.24 -7.90 0.34
N MET A 161 2.44 -7.80 0.94
CA MET A 161 3.57 -8.67 0.61
C MET A 161 3.41 -10.09 1.14
N GLU A 162 2.67 -10.25 2.24
CA GLU A 162 2.37 -11.57 2.82
C GLU A 162 1.18 -12.25 2.11
N ASP A 163 0.11 -11.50 1.83
CA ASP A 163 -1.15 -12.10 1.38
C ASP A 163 -1.32 -12.12 -0.15
N ILE A 164 -0.76 -11.15 -0.87
CA ILE A 164 -1.06 -10.92 -2.30
C ILE A 164 0.20 -11.08 -3.17
N TRP A 165 1.27 -10.36 -2.85
CA TRP A 165 2.44 -10.30 -3.71
C TRP A 165 3.35 -11.52 -3.52
N ILE A 166 3.42 -12.37 -4.53
CA ILE A 166 4.37 -13.48 -4.57
C ILE A 166 5.65 -12.99 -5.27
N PRO A 167 6.82 -12.99 -4.60
CA PRO A 167 8.09 -12.60 -5.22
C PRO A 167 8.41 -13.44 -6.47
N ARG A 168 8.98 -12.80 -7.51
CA ARG A 168 9.32 -13.39 -8.82
C ARG A 168 10.67 -12.92 -9.34
#